data_AF-A0A7Y8HZG8-F1
#
_entry.id   AF-A0A7Y8HZG8-F1
#
_cell.length_a   1.000
_cell.length_b   1.000
_cell.length_c   1.000
_cell.angle_alpha   90.00
_cell.angle_beta   90.00
_cell.angle_gamma   90.00
#
_symmetry.space_group_name_H-M   'P 1'
#
loop_
_entity.id
_entity.type
_entity.pdbx_description
1 polymer ?
#
loop_
_entity_poly.entity_id
_entity_poly.type
_entity_poly.pdbx_seq_one_letter_code
_entity_poly.pdbx_strand_id
1 'polypeptide(L)'
;MVISCHEEGAKFRLVLDALTLPDDLKIIGMKIAKRCEADFVQMALEPAEALWAQIPLYRRVLKWFCGLAAPAPGDSLDSVLRLYAEDAQRILTARPAGVLSEWKRRQETLSQQSPTE
;
A
#
# COMPACT_ATOMS: atom_id res chain seq x y z
N MET A 1 -15.00 18.03 1.32
CA MET A 1 -14.12 17.42 0.31
C MET A 1 -14.29 15.91 0.26
N VAL A 2 -14.01 15.14 1.33
CA VAL A 2 -14.28 13.70 1.35
C VAL A 2 -15.76 13.39 1.10
N ILE A 3 -16.66 14.08 1.82
CA ILE A 3 -18.12 14.00 1.60
C ILE A 3 -18.47 14.22 0.12
N SER A 4 -17.98 15.30 -0.49
CA SER A 4 -18.22 15.60 -1.91
C SER A 4 -17.65 14.55 -2.86
N CYS A 5 -16.50 13.93 -2.54
CA CYS A 5 -16.00 12.80 -3.34
C CYS A 5 -16.96 11.61 -3.25
N HIS A 6 -17.43 11.28 -2.05
CA HIS A 6 -18.32 10.13 -1.84
C HIS A 6 -19.71 10.35 -2.46
N GLU A 7 -20.25 11.58 -2.42
CA GLU A 7 -21.50 11.96 -3.10
C GLU A 7 -21.43 11.72 -4.61
N GLU A 8 -20.26 11.92 -5.21
CA GLU A 8 -20.00 11.68 -6.63
C GLU A 8 -19.48 10.25 -6.92
N GLY A 9 -19.46 9.37 -5.92
CA GLY A 9 -18.95 8.00 -6.05
C GLY A 9 -17.43 7.88 -6.23
N ALA A 10 -16.68 8.96 -6.04
CA ALA A 10 -15.22 8.99 -6.09
C ALA A 10 -14.59 8.56 -4.77
N LYS A 11 -13.41 7.92 -4.84
CA LYS A 11 -12.60 7.62 -3.64
C LYS A 11 -11.63 8.75 -3.34
N PHE A 12 -11.56 9.13 -2.07
CA PHE A 12 -10.61 10.11 -1.58
C PHE A 12 -9.33 9.44 -1.05
N ARG A 13 -8.19 9.79 -1.63
CA ARG A 13 -6.87 9.37 -1.13
C ARG A 13 -6.13 10.57 -0.55
N LEU A 14 -5.74 10.46 0.71
CA LEU A 14 -4.82 11.41 1.34
C LEU A 14 -3.38 10.98 1.07
N VAL A 15 -2.54 11.88 0.57
CA VAL A 15 -1.10 11.66 0.49
C VAL A 15 -0.44 12.41 1.65
N LEU A 16 0.27 11.67 2.49
CA LEU A 16 1.09 12.19 3.56
C LEU A 16 2.54 12.09 3.10
N ASP A 17 3.32 13.16 3.19
CA ASP A 17 4.77 13.07 2.99
C ASP A 17 5.44 12.61 4.29
N ALA A 18 5.39 11.29 4.57
CA ALA A 18 5.85 10.77 5.85
C ALA A 18 7.38 10.77 5.99
N LEU A 19 8.14 10.92 4.90
CA LEU A 19 9.61 10.94 4.97
C LEU A 19 10.15 12.20 5.65
N THR A 20 9.43 13.31 5.55
CA THR A 20 9.85 14.59 6.13
C THR A 20 9.31 14.82 7.54
N LEU A 21 8.55 13.85 8.08
CA LEU A 21 7.88 13.96 9.37
C LEU A 21 8.61 13.16 10.46
N PRO A 22 8.70 13.68 11.70
CA PRO A 22 9.00 12.88 12.88
C PRO A 22 7.95 11.77 13.08
N ASP A 23 8.34 10.65 13.69
CA ASP A 23 7.48 9.47 13.86
C ASP A 23 6.13 9.79 14.53
N ASP A 24 6.14 10.66 15.55
CA ASP A 24 4.92 11.11 16.25
C ASP A 24 3.93 11.80 15.30
N LEU A 25 4.45 12.63 14.38
CA LEU A 25 3.64 13.34 13.39
C LEU A 25 3.10 12.41 12.30
N LYS A 26 3.83 11.34 11.95
CA LYS A 26 3.33 10.31 11.02
C LYS A 26 2.06 9.66 11.58
N ILE A 27 2.08 9.31 12.87
CA ILE A 27 0.92 8.73 13.57
C ILE A 27 -0.24 9.71 13.64
N ILE A 28 0.03 10.99 13.91
CA ILE A 28 -0.99 12.04 13.86
C ILE A 28 -1.60 12.14 12.46
N GLY A 29 -0.78 12.10 11.40
CA GLY A 29 -1.25 12.08 10.00
C GLY A 29 -2.20 10.91 9.71
N MET A 30 -1.87 9.70 10.16
CA MET A 30 -2.76 8.53 10.03
C MET A 30 -4.09 8.72 10.77
N LYS A 31 -4.05 9.30 11.98
CA LYS A 31 -5.26 9.61 12.74
C LYS A 31 -6.11 10.69 12.06
N ILE A 32 -5.49 11.66 11.38
CA ILE A 32 -6.20 12.69 10.59
C ILE A 32 -6.88 12.02 9.40
N ALA A 33 -6.17 11.22 8.61
CA ALA A 33 -6.74 10.50 7.46
C ALA A 33 -7.97 9.68 7.86
N LYS A 34 -7.87 8.96 8.99
CA LYS A 34 -8.99 8.21 9.57
C LYS A 34 -10.18 9.09 9.97
N ARG A 35 -9.95 10.22 10.66
CA ARG A 35 -11.03 11.12 11.10
C ARG A 35 -11.68 11.87 9.95
N CYS A 36 -10.94 12.09 8.87
CA CYS A 36 -11.46 12.66 7.64
C CYS A 36 -12.22 11.63 6.78
N GLU A 37 -12.27 10.37 7.20
CA GLU A 37 -12.91 9.28 6.46
C GLU A 37 -12.31 9.08 5.05
N ALA A 38 -11.00 9.33 4.92
CA ALA A 38 -10.30 9.04 3.68
C ALA A 38 -10.36 7.53 3.37
N ASP A 39 -10.66 7.17 2.13
CA ASP A 39 -10.67 5.77 1.70
C ASP A 39 -9.28 5.13 1.82
N PHE A 40 -8.25 5.90 1.47
CA PHE A 40 -6.86 5.48 1.53
C PHE A 40 -5.95 6.59 2.01
N VAL A 41 -4.89 6.22 2.73
CA VAL A 41 -3.73 7.08 2.97
C VAL A 41 -2.51 6.50 2.26
N GLN A 42 -1.75 7.35 1.59
CA GLN A 42 -0.48 7.02 0.96
C GLN A 42 0.66 7.73 1.70
N MET A 43 1.68 6.98 2.13
CA MET A 43 2.70 7.49 3.06
C MET A 43 3.83 8.29 2.41
N ALA A 44 3.96 8.22 1.09
CA ALA A 44 4.95 8.95 0.32
C ALA A 44 4.51 8.98 -1.14
N LEU A 45 4.93 9.99 -1.89
CA LEU A 45 4.71 10.03 -3.34
C LEU A 45 5.51 8.94 -4.05
N GLU A 46 6.76 8.77 -3.65
CA GLU A 46 7.71 7.82 -4.23
C GLU A 46 7.94 6.60 -3.34
N PRO A 47 8.40 5.46 -3.91
CA PRO A 47 8.82 4.30 -3.14
C PRO A 47 9.82 4.64 -2.05
N ALA A 48 9.52 4.22 -0.82
CA ALA A 48 10.33 4.52 0.35
C ALA A 48 10.41 3.30 1.29
N GLU A 49 11.42 2.45 1.07
CA GLU A 49 11.60 1.22 1.86
C GLU A 49 11.72 1.48 3.37
N ALA A 50 12.30 2.62 3.75
CA ALA A 50 12.42 3.02 5.16
C ALA A 50 11.06 3.14 5.88
N LEU A 51 9.97 3.36 5.14
CA LEU A 51 8.62 3.46 5.71
C LEU A 51 7.92 2.10 5.84
N TRP A 52 8.47 1.04 5.23
CA TRP A 52 7.80 -0.27 5.18
C TRP A 52 7.73 -0.95 6.52
N ALA A 53 8.80 -0.86 7.32
CA ALA A 53 8.82 -1.36 8.68
C ALA A 53 7.77 -0.69 9.59
N GLN A 54 7.25 0.48 9.18
CA GLN A 54 6.25 1.23 9.93
C GLN A 54 4.81 0.86 9.52
N ILE A 55 4.64 0.12 8.42
CA ILE A 55 3.32 -0.29 7.91
C ILE A 55 2.49 -0.99 9.00
N PRO A 56 2.98 -2.00 9.73
CA PRO A 56 2.18 -2.65 10.78
C PRO A 56 1.66 -1.68 11.85
N LEU A 57 2.47 -0.67 12.21
CA LEU A 57 2.08 0.36 13.16
C LEU A 57 0.96 1.24 12.58
N TYR A 58 1.09 1.68 11.32
CA TYR A 58 0.05 2.46 10.65
C TYR A 58 -1.25 1.68 10.49
N ARG A 59 -1.17 0.39 10.13
CA ARG A 59 -2.33 -0.49 10.04
C ARG A 59 -3.07 -0.62 11.37
N ARG A 60 -2.37 -0.66 12.51
CA ARG A 60 -3.02 -0.63 13.84
C ARG A 60 -3.78 0.67 14.11
N VAL A 61 -3.31 1.81 13.59
CA VAL A 61 -3.96 3.12 13.75
C VAL A 61 -5.18 3.24 12.85
N LEU A 62 -5.02 2.90 11.56
CA LEU A 62 -6.04 3.04 10.52
C LEU A 62 -7.14 1.98 10.67
N LYS A 63 -6.77 0.74 10.99
CA LYS A 63 -7.65 -0.44 11.06
C LYS A 63 -8.43 -0.60 9.75
N TRP A 64 -9.69 -1.00 9.83
CA TRP A 64 -10.59 -1.18 8.69
C TRP A 64 -11.16 0.14 8.15
N PHE A 65 -10.98 1.26 8.86
CA PHE A 65 -11.60 2.55 8.50
C PHE A 65 -10.94 3.24 7.31
N CYS A 66 -9.65 3.02 7.10
CA CYS A 66 -8.88 3.65 6.04
C CYS A 66 -7.84 2.66 5.51
N GLY A 67 -7.81 2.45 4.20
CA GLY A 67 -6.82 1.60 3.56
C GLY A 67 -5.45 2.27 3.53
N LEU A 68 -4.40 1.46 3.46
CA LEU A 68 -3.05 1.93 3.23
C LEU A 68 -2.66 1.69 1.78
N ALA A 69 -2.15 2.75 1.15
CA ALA A 69 -1.58 2.72 -0.18
C ALA A 69 -0.05 2.90 -0.10
N ALA A 70 0.71 2.07 -0.80
CA ALA A 70 2.16 2.10 -0.76
C ALA A 70 2.76 1.93 -2.17
N PRO A 71 3.68 2.80 -2.60
CA PRO A 71 4.43 2.60 -3.83
C PRO A 71 5.51 1.52 -3.67
N ALA A 72 5.58 0.60 -4.63
CA ALA A 72 6.55 -0.50 -4.65
C ALA A 72 7.90 -0.05 -5.28
N PRO A 73 9.04 -0.22 -4.60
CA PRO A 73 10.36 0.07 -5.10
C PRO A 73 10.76 -0.95 -6.16
N GLY A 74 11.46 -0.47 -7.18
CA GLY A 74 12.00 -1.29 -8.27
C GLY A 74 10.95 -1.95 -9.16
N ASP A 75 9.66 -1.67 -8.96
CA ASP A 75 8.54 -2.27 -9.70
C ASP A 75 8.71 -3.79 -9.88
N SER A 76 9.07 -4.48 -8.78
CA SER A 76 9.35 -5.91 -8.77
C SER A 76 8.20 -6.66 -8.09
N LEU A 77 8.01 -7.93 -8.48
CA LEU A 77 7.02 -8.78 -7.82
C LEU A 77 7.33 -8.98 -6.33
N ASP A 78 8.60 -9.13 -5.95
CA ASP A 78 9.00 -9.32 -4.55
C ASP A 78 8.63 -8.11 -3.69
N SER A 79 8.86 -6.90 -4.21
CA SER A 79 8.45 -5.66 -3.56
C SER A 79 6.93 -5.60 -3.35
N VAL A 80 6.15 -6.00 -4.36
CA VAL A 80 4.68 -6.03 -4.29
C VAL A 80 4.22 -7.07 -3.27
N LEU A 81 4.76 -8.28 -3.30
CA LEU A 81 4.40 -9.34 -2.36
C LEU A 81 4.77 -8.98 -0.92
N ARG A 82 5.90 -8.30 -0.72
CA ARG A 82 6.31 -7.80 0.60
C ARG A 82 5.33 -6.76 1.13
N LEU A 83 4.98 -5.75 0.33
CA LEU A 83 3.97 -4.77 0.74
C LEU A 83 2.61 -5.41 1.03
N TYR A 84 2.21 -6.39 0.22
CA TYR A 84 0.98 -7.15 0.44
C TYR A 84 1.01 -7.91 1.77
N ALA A 85 2.13 -8.57 2.10
CA ALA A 85 2.31 -9.29 3.36
C ALA A 85 2.24 -8.36 4.59
N GLU A 86 2.62 -7.09 4.44
CA GLU A 86 2.49 -6.07 5.50
C GLU A 86 1.08 -5.46 5.59
N ASP A 87 0.08 -5.98 4.87
CA ASP A 87 -1.31 -5.48 4.84
C ASP A 87 -1.46 -4.07 4.19
N ALA A 88 -0.65 -3.78 3.16
CA ALA A 88 -0.94 -2.66 2.26
C ALA A 88 -2.06 -3.03 1.27
N GLN A 89 -3.22 -2.38 1.36
CA GLN A 89 -4.40 -2.69 0.54
C GLN A 89 -4.32 -2.18 -0.89
N ARG A 90 -3.49 -1.17 -1.17
CA ARG A 90 -3.21 -0.71 -2.53
C ARG A 90 -1.72 -0.56 -2.75
N ILE A 91 -1.23 -1.19 -3.79
CA ILE A 91 0.18 -1.15 -4.16
C ILE A 91 0.29 -0.38 -5.47
N LEU A 92 1.08 0.69 -5.47
CA LEU A 92 1.34 1.46 -6.68
C LEU A 92 2.61 0.94 -7.34
N THR A 93 2.55 0.76 -8.66
CA THR A 93 3.70 0.36 -9.48
C THR A 93 3.59 1.03 -10.84
N ALA A 94 4.72 1.43 -11.42
CA ALA A 94 4.78 1.94 -12.79
C ALA A 94 4.82 0.81 -13.83
N ARG A 95 5.04 -0.46 -13.45
CA ARG A 95 5.11 -1.62 -14.36
C ARG A 95 4.15 -2.75 -13.98
N PRO A 96 2.83 -2.51 -13.93
CA PRO A 96 1.85 -3.54 -13.54
C PRO A 96 1.92 -4.79 -14.44
N ALA A 97 2.12 -4.62 -15.75
CA ALA A 97 2.22 -5.74 -16.69
C ALA A 97 3.46 -6.62 -16.41
N GLY A 98 4.58 -6.02 -16.00
CA GLY A 98 5.80 -6.75 -15.65
C GLY A 98 5.63 -7.57 -14.38
N VAL A 99 5.04 -6.97 -13.35
CA VAL A 99 4.71 -7.66 -12.09
C VAL A 99 3.79 -8.85 -12.33
N LEU A 100 2.73 -8.68 -13.12
CA LEU A 100 1.78 -9.75 -13.41
C LEU A 100 2.38 -10.87 -14.25
N SER A 101 3.26 -10.54 -15.20
CA SER A 101 3.97 -11.54 -16.01
C SER A 101 4.91 -12.38 -15.15
N GLU A 102 5.67 -11.74 -14.27
CA GLU A 102 6.55 -12.43 -13.33
C GLU A 102 5.76 -13.32 -12.35
N TRP A 103 4.57 -12.88 -11.90
CA TRP A 103 3.70 -13.69 -11.06
C TRP A 103 3.25 -14.97 -11.78
N LYS A 104 2.75 -14.86 -13.00
CA LYS A 104 2.34 -16.01 -13.82
C LYS A 104 3.49 -16.99 -14.02
N ARG A 105 4.68 -16.49 -14.35
CA ARG A 105 5.89 -17.30 -14.53
C ARG A 105 6.25 -18.09 -13.26
N ARG A 106 6.16 -17.47 -12.08
CA ARG A 106 6.39 -18.16 -10.78
C ARG A 106 5.34 -19.23 -10.52
N GLN A 107 4.07 -18.97 -10.81
CA GLN A 107 2.99 -19.95 -10.65
C GLN A 107 3.17 -21.18 -11.57
N GLU A 108 3.57 -20.97 -12.82
CA GLU A 108 3.88 -22.05 -13.77
C GLU A 108 5.07 -22.90 -13.29
N THR A 109 6.12 -22.25 -12.80
CA THR A 109 7.29 -22.94 -12.23
C THR A 109 6.91 -23.80 -11.02
N LEU A 110 6.10 -23.27 -10.09
CA LEU A 110 5.62 -24.00 -8.91
C LEU A 110 4.71 -25.19 -9.30
N SER A 111 3.88 -25.01 -10.32
CA SER A 111 2.99 -26.06 -10.83
C SER A 111 3.78 -27.20 -11.50
N GLN A 112 4.86 -26.88 -12.22
CA GLN A 112 5.76 -27.87 -12.84
C GLN A 112 6.65 -28.58 -11.82
N GLN A 113 6.93 -27.95 -10.68
CA GLN A 113 7.68 -28.52 -9.55
C GLN A 113 6.83 -29.38 -8.62
N SER A 114 5.54 -29.54 -8.90
CA SER A 114 4.65 -30.47 -8.19
C SER A 114 4.36 -31.75 -8.99
N PRO A 115 5.34 -32.65 -9.26
CA PRO A 115 5.04 -34.01 -9.70
C PRO A 115 4.93 -34.97 -8.50
N THR A 116 3.70 -35.43 -8.28
CA THR A 116 3.31 -36.73 -7.68
C THR A 116 3.76 -37.04 -6.24
N GLU A 117 2.80 -36.96 -5.31
CA GLU A 117 2.54 -38.01 -4.30
C GLU A 117 1.08 -38.44 -4.39
#